data_AF-A0A920KQ43-F1
#
_entry.id   AF-A0A920KQ43-F1
#
_cell.length_a   1.000
_cell.length_b   1.000
_cell.length_c   1.000
_cell.angle_alpha   90.00
_cell.angle_beta   90.00
_cell.angle_gamma   90.00
#
_symmetry.space_group_name_H-M   'P 1'
#
loop_
_entity.id
_entity.type
_entity.pdbx_description
1 polymer ?
#
loop_
_entity_poly.entity_id
_entity_poly.type
_entity_poly.pdbx_seq_one_letter_code
_entity_poly.pdbx_strand_id
1 'polypeptide(L)'
;MDRVDIITGTFGKALGGGSGGFTSGRQEIIDILRQRSRPYLFSNTLAPAICAASLKVLDMLEASTALRDRLHDNTRYFREQMQANGFAVPEGDHPIVPVMLGDAVVAQKMSERLLELGIYAIGFFYPVVPQGKARIRVQISAGHTGRPR
;
A
#
# COMPACT_ATOMS: atom_id res chain seq x y z
N MET A 1 -18.13 12.66 -4.06
CA MET A 1 -17.88 11.22 -4.33
C MET A 1 -18.96 10.64 -5.26
N ASP A 2 -19.83 11.50 -5.78
CA ASP A 2 -21.19 11.17 -6.23
C ASP A 2 -21.25 10.72 -7.69
N ARG A 3 -20.09 10.59 -8.34
CA ARG A 3 -19.95 10.07 -9.70
C ARG A 3 -19.52 8.60 -9.75
N VAL A 4 -19.13 8.01 -8.62
CA VAL A 4 -18.61 6.64 -8.57
C VAL A 4 -19.71 5.73 -8.03
N ASP A 5 -20.23 4.84 -8.88
CA ASP A 5 -21.32 3.94 -8.50
C ASP A 5 -20.90 2.83 -7.52
N ILE A 6 -19.65 2.36 -7.65
CA ILE A 6 -19.11 1.24 -6.87
C ILE A 6 -17.68 1.56 -6.46
N ILE A 7 -17.39 1.46 -5.16
CA ILE A 7 -16.04 1.56 -4.61
C ILE A 7 -15.67 0.20 -4.03
N THR A 8 -14.51 -0.31 -4.43
CA THR A 8 -13.93 -1.51 -3.82
C THR A 8 -12.68 -1.14 -3.04
N GLY A 9 -12.41 -1.89 -1.98
CA GLY A 9 -11.26 -1.66 -1.14
C GLY A 9 -10.85 -2.89 -0.34
N THR A 10 -9.78 -2.75 0.43
CA THR A 10 -9.18 -3.84 1.19
C THR A 10 -8.95 -3.43 2.63
N PHE A 11 -9.20 -4.36 3.56
CA PHE A 11 -8.83 -4.21 4.96
C PHE A 11 -7.39 -4.68 5.24
N GLY A 12 -6.78 -5.42 4.32
CA GLY A 12 -5.44 -5.99 4.48
C GLY A 12 -4.26 -5.08 4.13
N LYS A 13 -4.48 -3.76 4.10
CA LYS A 13 -3.41 -2.77 3.87
C LYS A 13 -3.40 -1.71 4.96
N ALA A 14 -3.73 -0.47 4.62
CA ALA A 14 -3.71 0.68 5.52
C ALA A 14 -4.70 0.53 6.70
N LEU A 15 -5.72 -0.32 6.58
CA LEU A 15 -6.77 -0.51 7.58
C LEU A 15 -6.43 -1.59 8.62
N GLY A 16 -5.18 -1.62 9.08
CA GLY A 16 -4.72 -2.50 10.16
C GLY A 16 -4.07 -3.82 9.71
N GLY A 17 -3.77 -3.98 8.41
CA GLY A 17 -3.00 -5.12 7.90
C GLY A 17 -3.66 -6.49 8.11
N GLY A 18 -4.97 -6.52 8.36
CA GLY A 18 -5.74 -7.74 8.57
C GLY A 18 -6.08 -8.48 7.27
N SER A 19 -7.25 -9.10 7.22
CA SER A 19 -7.77 -9.77 6.03
C SER A 19 -9.11 -9.19 5.62
N GLY A 20 -9.48 -9.37 4.35
CA GLY A 20 -10.77 -9.00 3.81
C GLY A 20 -10.74 -7.79 2.86
N GLY A 21 -11.91 -7.53 2.31
CA GLY A 21 -12.18 -6.41 1.43
C GLY A 21 -13.66 -6.08 1.43
N PHE A 22 -13.99 -4.99 0.77
CA PHE A 22 -15.35 -4.50 0.71
C PHE A 22 -15.71 -4.03 -0.69
N THR A 23 -17.01 -3.99 -0.95
CA THR A 23 -17.61 -3.28 -2.06
C THR A 23 -18.70 -2.40 -1.45
N SER A 24 -18.64 -1.10 -1.70
CA SER A 24 -19.68 -0.13 -1.34
C SER A 24 -20.29 0.47 -2.59
N GLY A 25 -21.56 0.86 -2.51
CA GLY A 25 -22.35 1.36 -3.62
C GLY A 25 -23.81 1.52 -3.21
N ARG A 26 -24.70 1.79 -4.18
CA ARG A 26 -26.14 1.86 -3.93
C ARG A 26 -26.68 0.52 -3.42
N GLN A 27 -27.72 0.57 -2.60
CA GLN A 27 -28.29 -0.62 -1.95
C GLN A 27 -28.70 -1.69 -2.97
N GLU A 28 -29.32 -1.30 -4.10
CA GLU A 28 -29.74 -2.27 -5.11
C GLU A 28 -28.56 -3.05 -5.72
N ILE A 29 -27.38 -2.42 -5.81
CA ILE A 29 -26.15 -3.07 -6.30
C ILE A 29 -25.66 -4.07 -5.25
N ILE A 30 -25.60 -3.65 -3.98
CA ILE A 30 -25.12 -4.50 -2.89
C ILE A 30 -26.01 -5.72 -2.72
N ASP A 31 -27.34 -5.57 -2.81
CA ASP A 31 -28.28 -6.68 -2.71
C ASP A 31 -28.09 -7.72 -3.82
N ILE A 32 -27.91 -7.26 -5.07
CA ILE A 32 -27.59 -8.14 -6.19
C ILE A 32 -26.27 -8.87 -5.96
N LEU A 33 -25.23 -8.16 -5.51
CA LEU A 33 -23.91 -8.77 -5.25
C LEU A 33 -23.98 -9.82 -4.15
N ARG A 34 -24.73 -9.58 -3.07
CA ARG A 34 -24.90 -10.56 -1.99
C ARG A 34 -25.65 -11.82 -2.44
N GLN A 35 -26.54 -11.70 -3.42
CA GLN A 35 -27.30 -12.82 -3.96
C GLN A 35 -26.65 -13.55 -5.14
N ARG A 36 -25.68 -12.93 -5.84
CA ARG A 36 -25.11 -13.49 -7.09
C ARG A 36 -23.60 -13.70 -7.06
N SER A 37 -22.87 -13.03 -6.17
CA SER A 37 -21.42 -13.11 -6.11
C SER A 37 -20.97 -14.44 -5.52
N ARG A 38 -20.42 -15.33 -6.35
CA ARG A 38 -19.89 -16.63 -5.92
C ARG A 38 -18.86 -16.52 -4.79
N PRO A 39 -17.87 -15.58 -4.84
CA PRO A 39 -16.93 -15.41 -3.74
C PRO A 39 -17.56 -14.98 -2.41
N TYR A 40 -18.74 -14.35 -2.45
CA TYR A 40 -19.47 -13.98 -1.23
C TYR A 40 -20.33 -15.13 -0.71
N LEU A 41 -21.04 -15.84 -1.61
CA LEU A 41 -21.97 -16.92 -1.24
C LEU A 41 -21.28 -18.20 -0.80
N PHE A 42 -20.15 -18.54 -1.40
CA PHE A 42 -19.47 -19.82 -1.21
C PHE A 42 -18.14 -19.65 -0.45
N SER A 43 -18.12 -18.75 0.53
CA SER A 43 -16.96 -18.51 1.39
C SER A 43 -17.38 -18.30 2.84
N ASN A 44 -16.47 -18.57 3.77
CA ASN A 44 -16.69 -18.29 5.18
C ASN A 44 -16.63 -16.78 5.44
N THR A 45 -17.47 -16.31 6.36
CA THR A 45 -17.41 -14.91 6.80
C THR A 45 -16.09 -14.60 7.52
N LEU A 46 -15.74 -13.32 7.58
CA LEU A 46 -14.54 -12.85 8.29
C LEU A 46 -14.62 -13.18 9.78
N ALA A 47 -13.46 -13.51 10.37
CA ALA A 47 -13.36 -13.71 11.81
C ALA A 47 -13.80 -12.43 12.55
N PRO A 48 -14.61 -12.52 13.63
CA PRO A 48 -15.11 -11.36 14.36
C PRO A 48 -14.00 -10.39 14.82
N ALA A 49 -12.83 -10.91 15.22
CA ALA A 49 -11.69 -10.09 15.61
C ALA A 49 -11.16 -9.20 14.47
N ILE A 50 -11.20 -9.67 13.22
CA ILE A 50 -10.80 -8.90 12.04
C ILE A 50 -11.80 -7.77 11.78
N CYS A 51 -13.09 -8.05 11.92
CA CYS A 51 -14.13 -7.03 11.79
C CYS A 51 -13.97 -5.95 12.86
N ALA A 52 -13.79 -6.34 14.13
CA ALA A 52 -13.62 -5.41 15.24
C ALA A 52 -12.37 -4.53 15.08
N ALA A 53 -11.24 -5.12 14.68
CA ALA A 53 -10.02 -4.36 14.41
C ALA A 53 -10.21 -3.37 13.25
N SER A 54 -10.87 -3.80 12.17
CA SER A 54 -11.14 -2.94 11.00
C SER A 54 -12.01 -1.74 11.38
N LEU A 55 -13.10 -1.97 12.13
CA LEU A 55 -13.97 -0.91 12.64
C LEU A 55 -13.19 0.07 13.51
N LYS A 56 -12.36 -0.43 14.44
CA LYS A 56 -11.56 0.43 15.30
C LYS A 56 -10.56 1.29 14.53
N VAL A 57 -9.95 0.74 13.48
CA VAL A 57 -9.05 1.51 12.62
C VAL A 57 -9.81 2.58 11.84
N LEU A 58 -11.03 2.31 11.36
CA LEU A 58 -11.87 3.32 10.73
C LEU A 58 -12.18 4.47 11.70
N ASP A 59 -12.61 4.16 12.93
CA ASP A 59 -12.85 5.17 13.96
C ASP A 59 -11.61 6.07 14.19
N MET A 60 -10.42 5.47 14.23
CA MET A 60 -9.16 6.20 14.42
C MET A 60 -8.84 7.12 13.24
N LEU A 61 -9.09 6.67 12.01
CA LEU A 61 -8.81 7.43 10.79
C LEU A 61 -9.85 8.53 10.54
N GLU A 62 -11.09 8.35 11.00
CA GLU A 62 -12.11 9.40 10.99
C GLU A 62 -11.84 10.47 12.05
N ALA A 63 -11.34 10.08 13.21
CA ALA A 63 -11.06 11.02 14.31
C ALA A 63 -9.85 11.92 14.07
N SER A 64 -8.87 11.53 13.24
CA SER A 64 -7.67 12.32 13.01
C SER A 64 -6.95 11.99 11.70
N THR A 65 -6.36 13.02 11.10
CA THR A 65 -5.50 12.89 9.91
C THR A 65 -4.03 12.74 10.24
N ALA A 66 -3.62 12.82 11.52
CA ALA A 66 -2.22 12.93 11.92
C ALA A 66 -1.32 11.81 11.36
N LEU A 67 -1.82 10.57 11.28
CA LEU A 67 -1.08 9.44 10.69
C LEU A 67 -0.88 9.63 9.18
N ARG A 68 -1.91 10.11 8.47
CA ARG A 68 -1.84 10.39 7.02
C ARG A 68 -0.90 11.57 6.75
N ASP A 69 -0.97 12.60 7.57
CA ASP A 69 -0.13 13.79 7.41
C ASP A 69 1.35 13.42 7.63
N ARG A 70 1.65 12.65 8.68
CA ARG A 70 2.98 12.08 8.91
C ARG A 70 3.45 11.15 7.79
N LEU A 71 2.55 10.34 7.22
CA LEU A 71 2.85 9.48 6.07
C LEU A 71 3.29 10.30 4.86
N HIS A 72 2.56 11.37 4.55
CA HIS A 72 2.89 12.28 3.45
C HIS A 72 4.22 12.98 3.70
N ASP A 73 4.46 13.44 4.92
CA ASP A 73 5.72 14.09 5.31
C ASP A 73 6.91 13.14 5.20
N ASN A 74 6.76 11.90 5.66
CA ASN A 74 7.79 10.88 5.52
C ASN A 74 8.05 10.55 4.04
N THR A 75 6.99 10.52 3.23
CA THR A 75 7.06 10.21 1.80
C THR A 75 7.79 11.32 1.04
N ARG A 76 7.46 12.59 1.29
CA ARG A 76 8.17 13.74 0.69
C ARG A 76 9.65 13.72 1.05
N TYR A 77 9.95 13.58 2.35
CA TYR A 77 11.34 13.50 2.81
C TYR A 77 12.12 12.37 2.13
N PHE A 78 11.57 11.14 2.09
CA PHE A 78 12.25 10.02 1.46
C PHE A 78 12.49 10.29 -0.04
N ARG A 79 11.51 10.84 -0.75
CA ARG A 79 11.64 11.16 -2.18
C ARG A 79 12.73 12.20 -2.44
N GLU A 80 12.71 13.29 -1.68
CA GLU A 80 13.71 14.36 -1.77
C GLU A 80 15.11 13.84 -1.51
N GLN A 81 15.29 13.05 -0.45
CA GLN A 81 16.61 12.48 -0.11
C GLN A 81 17.10 11.48 -1.16
N MET A 82 16.22 10.61 -1.68
CA MET A 82 16.62 9.68 -2.73
C MET A 82 17.05 10.40 -4.01
N GLN A 83 16.29 11.42 -4.42
CA GLN A 83 16.63 12.24 -5.59
C GLN A 83 17.92 13.04 -5.38
N ALA A 84 18.10 13.65 -4.20
CA ALA A 84 19.33 14.38 -3.85
C ALA A 84 20.58 13.49 -3.86
N ASN A 85 20.43 12.20 -3.56
CA ASN A 85 21.51 11.20 -3.63
C ASN A 85 21.63 10.53 -5.01
N GLY A 86 20.99 11.07 -6.04
CA GLY A 86 21.15 10.62 -7.43
C GLY A 86 20.33 9.40 -7.83
N PHE A 87 19.40 8.94 -6.98
CA PHE A 87 18.51 7.84 -7.35
C PHE A 87 17.38 8.31 -8.26
N ALA A 88 17.09 7.51 -9.27
CA ALA A 88 15.95 7.74 -10.16
C ALA A 88 14.63 7.39 -9.44
N VAL A 89 13.91 8.41 -9.00
CA VAL A 89 12.58 8.29 -8.41
C VAL A 89 11.60 9.15 -9.22
N PRO A 90 10.60 8.56 -9.90
CA PRO A 90 9.58 9.31 -10.65
C PRO A 90 8.88 10.34 -9.76
N GLU A 91 8.47 11.48 -10.31
CA GLU A 91 7.69 12.47 -9.56
C GLU A 91 6.36 11.89 -9.03
N GLY A 92 5.88 12.45 -7.93
CA GLY A 92 4.61 12.08 -7.30
C GLY A 92 4.64 12.19 -5.78
N ASP A 93 3.47 12.00 -5.18
CA ASP A 93 3.21 12.12 -3.74
C ASP A 93 2.79 10.79 -3.10
N HIS A 94 2.66 9.73 -3.90
CA HIS A 94 2.19 8.44 -3.43
C HIS A 94 3.18 7.77 -2.44
N PRO A 95 2.71 7.18 -1.33
CA PRO A 95 3.57 6.52 -0.33
C PRO A 95 4.31 5.25 -0.79
N ILE A 96 4.06 4.80 -2.02
CA ILE A 96 4.83 3.73 -2.66
C ILE A 96 5.86 4.45 -3.52
N VAL A 97 7.11 4.42 -3.11
CA VAL A 97 8.20 5.13 -3.78
C VAL A 97 9.07 4.11 -4.53
N PRO A 98 8.97 4.05 -5.87
CA PRO A 98 9.81 3.17 -6.66
C PRO A 98 11.19 3.79 -6.91
N VAL A 99 12.24 3.07 -6.51
CA VAL A 99 13.62 3.42 -6.85
C VAL A 99 13.99 2.66 -8.13
N MET A 100 14.06 3.37 -9.24
CA MET A 100 14.20 2.77 -10.57
C MET A 100 15.63 2.30 -10.82
N LEU A 101 15.77 1.05 -11.27
CA LEU A 101 17.06 0.43 -11.57
C LEU A 101 17.16 -0.05 -13.02
N GLY A 102 16.01 -0.30 -13.67
CA GLY A 102 15.93 -0.73 -15.07
C GLY A 102 16.26 -2.20 -15.28
N ASP A 103 17.31 -2.71 -14.65
CA ASP A 103 17.80 -4.08 -14.78
C ASP A 103 17.38 -5.01 -13.64
N ALA A 104 17.01 -6.25 -13.98
CA ALA A 104 16.51 -7.24 -13.03
C ALA A 104 17.61 -7.78 -12.10
N VAL A 105 18.82 -8.04 -12.62
CA VAL A 105 19.95 -8.56 -11.84
C VAL A 105 20.42 -7.51 -10.83
N VAL A 106 20.47 -6.24 -11.25
CA VAL A 106 20.78 -5.12 -10.36
C VAL A 106 19.73 -5.01 -9.25
N ALA A 107 18.44 -5.12 -9.56
CA ALA A 107 17.37 -5.08 -8.56
C ALA A 107 17.44 -6.22 -7.54
N GLN A 108 17.78 -7.43 -7.99
CA GLN A 108 17.96 -8.58 -7.11
C GLN A 108 19.16 -8.39 -6.18
N LYS A 109 20.33 -8.07 -6.73
CA LYS A 109 21.55 -7.84 -5.94
C LYS A 109 21.39 -6.69 -4.95
N MET A 110 20.73 -5.61 -5.35
CA MET A 110 20.47 -4.49 -4.46
C MET A 110 19.52 -4.90 -3.32
N SER A 111 18.47 -5.67 -3.61
CA SER A 111 17.54 -6.17 -2.59
C SER A 111 18.24 -7.08 -1.56
N GLU A 112 19.10 -7.99 -2.03
CA GLU A 112 19.93 -8.85 -1.18
C GLU A 112 20.88 -8.02 -0.31
N ARG A 113 21.59 -7.06 -0.92
CA ARG A 113 22.52 -6.18 -0.19
C ARG A 113 21.82 -5.30 0.83
N LEU A 114 20.63 -4.78 0.52
CA LEU A 114 19.83 -4.02 1.47
C LEU A 114 19.46 -4.88 2.68
N LEU A 115 19.08 -6.15 2.46
CA LEU A 115 18.76 -7.06 3.55
C LEU A 115 19.98 -7.35 4.44
N GLU A 116 21.16 -7.55 3.86
CA GLU A 116 22.43 -7.69 4.63
C GLU A 116 22.73 -6.45 5.49
N LEU A 117 22.30 -5.27 5.03
CA LEU A 117 22.42 -4.00 5.78
C LEU A 117 21.26 -3.78 6.76
N GLY A 118 20.37 -4.76 6.95
CA GLY A 118 19.22 -4.68 7.86
C GLY A 118 18.01 -3.94 7.29
N ILE A 119 17.99 -3.63 6.00
CA ILE A 119 16.89 -2.95 5.30
C ILE A 119 16.11 -3.96 4.47
N TYR A 120 14.92 -4.33 4.91
CA TYR A 120 14.04 -5.20 4.15
C TYR A 120 13.29 -4.42 3.05
N ALA A 121 13.82 -4.46 1.82
CA ALA A 121 13.18 -3.88 0.65
C ALA A 121 13.32 -4.82 -0.55
N ILE A 122 12.21 -5.07 -1.25
CA ILE A 122 12.13 -6.09 -2.32
C ILE A 122 12.26 -5.46 -3.71
N GLY A 123 13.12 -6.06 -4.52
CA GLY A 123 13.23 -5.78 -5.95
C GLY A 123 12.05 -6.34 -6.73
N PHE A 124 11.47 -5.53 -7.60
CA PHE A 124 10.41 -5.88 -8.54
C PHE A 124 10.98 -5.89 -9.95
N PHE A 125 10.84 -7.00 -10.66
CA PHE A 125 11.28 -7.22 -12.03
C PHE A 125 10.26 -8.11 -12.77
N TYR A 126 10.48 -8.42 -14.04
CA TYR A 126 9.59 -9.28 -14.82
C TYR A 126 9.36 -10.64 -14.12
N PRO A 127 8.12 -11.16 -14.04
CA PRO A 127 6.90 -10.70 -14.71
C PRO A 127 6.06 -9.67 -13.94
N VAL A 128 6.48 -9.27 -12.73
CA VAL A 128 5.71 -8.35 -11.88
C VAL A 128 5.68 -6.93 -12.45
N VAL A 129 6.75 -6.53 -13.13
CA VAL A 129 6.85 -5.27 -13.87
C VAL A 129 7.42 -5.52 -15.27
N PRO A 130 7.16 -4.65 -16.26
CA PRO A 130 7.73 -4.79 -17.59
C PRO A 130 9.27 -4.87 -17.58
N GLN A 131 9.83 -5.56 -18.58
CA GLN A 131 11.29 -5.59 -18.79
C GLN A 131 11.84 -4.16 -18.96
N GLY A 132 13.07 -3.92 -18.49
CA GLY A 132 13.66 -2.58 -18.50
C GLY A 132 13.07 -1.61 -17.45
N LYS A 133 12.14 -2.06 -16.60
CA LYS A 133 11.49 -1.24 -15.55
C LYS A 133 11.65 -1.86 -14.16
N ALA A 134 12.72 -2.61 -13.94
CA ALA A 134 13.05 -3.16 -12.64
C ALA A 134 13.30 -2.02 -11.62
N ARG A 135 12.91 -2.24 -10.37
CA ARG A 135 12.94 -1.22 -9.31
C ARG A 135 12.95 -1.83 -7.92
N ILE A 136 13.45 -1.13 -6.91
CA ILE A 136 13.13 -1.44 -5.52
C ILE A 136 11.81 -0.76 -5.16
N ARG A 137 10.82 -1.52 -4.68
CA ARG A 137 9.53 -0.98 -4.25
C ARG A 137 9.56 -0.66 -2.76
N VAL A 138 9.75 0.60 -2.41
CA VAL A 138 9.72 1.06 -1.01
C VAL A 138 8.30 1.51 -0.67
N GLN A 139 7.79 1.09 0.50
CA GLN A 139 6.48 1.47 1.00
C GLN A 139 6.65 2.27 2.28
N ILE A 140 6.45 3.58 2.18
CA ILE A 140 6.58 4.48 3.30
C ILE A 140 5.36 4.31 4.21
N SER A 141 5.60 4.51 5.50
CA SER A 141 4.63 4.36 6.58
C SER A 141 4.81 5.50 7.57
N ALA A 142 3.73 5.90 8.23
CA ALA A 142 3.77 6.82 9.36
C ALA A 142 4.65 6.29 10.51
N GLY A 143 4.84 4.97 10.60
CA GLY A 143 5.70 4.34 11.61
C GLY A 143 7.21 4.52 11.38
N HIS A 144 7.64 4.89 10.17
CA HIS A 144 9.05 5.21 9.95
C HIS A 144 9.43 6.47 10.74
N THR A 145 10.59 6.38 11.41
CA THR A 145 11.20 7.42 12.26
C THR A 145 12.65 7.61 11.83
N GLY A 146 13.36 8.58 12.43
CA GLY A 146 14.81 8.69 12.24
C GLY A 146 15.24 9.66 11.14
N ARG A 147 14.51 10.78 10.95
CA ARG A 147 15.12 11.94 10.30
C ARG A 147 16.38 12.30 11.12
N PRO A 148 17.56 12.43 10.52
CA PRO A 148 18.67 13.09 11.18
C PRO A 148 18.17 14.49 11.59
N ARG A 149 18.45 14.89 12.83
CA ARG A 149 18.26 16.28 13.25
C ARG A 149 19.15 17.19 12.43
#